data_AF-A0A497UUB1-F1
#
_entry.id   AF-A0A497UUB1-F1
#
_cell.length_a   1.000
_cell.length_b   1.000
_cell.length_c   1.000
_cell.angle_alpha   90.00
_cell.angle_beta   90.00
_cell.angle_gamma   90.00
#
_symmetry.space_group_name_H-M   'P 1'
#
loop_
_entity.id
_entity.type
_entity.pdbx_description
1 polymer ?
#
loop_
_entity_poly.entity_id
_entity_poly.type
_entity_poly.pdbx_seq_one_letter_code
_entity_poly.pdbx_strand_id
1 'polypeptide(L)'
;MKTNKLSELTLEELHKQKNTLKSVLIAFSIIMFLACVGLLFMGMKSKNFALIAIIPGCILTMLPNYIRFGQLNTEIKSRNSK
;
A
#
# COMPACT_ATOMS: atom_id res chain seq x y z
N MET A 1 -16.52 5.57 2.22
CA MET A 1 -15.74 5.85 0.99
C MET A 1 -16.74 5.80 -0.17
N LYS A 2 -16.89 6.84 -0.99
CA LYS A 2 -17.81 6.80 -2.15
C LYS A 2 -17.41 5.64 -3.05
N THR A 3 -18.27 4.63 -3.18
CA THR A 3 -18.10 3.48 -4.06
C THR A 3 -18.38 3.90 -5.50
N ASN A 4 -17.57 4.81 -6.05
CA ASN A 4 -17.55 5.00 -7.50
C ASN A 4 -17.03 3.68 -8.08
N LYS A 5 -17.86 2.96 -8.84
CA LYS A 5 -17.44 1.69 -9.45
C LYS A 5 -16.26 2.01 -10.37
N LEU A 6 -15.21 1.19 -10.34
CA LEU A 6 -14.07 1.33 -11.24
C LEU A 6 -14.51 1.38 -12.72
N SER A 7 -15.63 0.72 -13.03
CA SER A 7 -16.29 0.73 -14.33
C SER A 7 -16.78 2.11 -14.80
N GLU A 8 -17.01 3.07 -13.90
CA GLU A 8 -17.54 4.40 -14.23
C GLU A 8 -16.42 5.42 -14.50
N LEU A 9 -15.18 5.11 -14.11
CA LEU A 9 -14.02 5.96 -14.39
C LEU A 9 -13.59 5.85 -15.85
N THR A 10 -13.07 6.95 -16.40
CA THR A 10 -12.37 6.94 -17.69
C THR A 10 -11.01 6.25 -17.57
N LEU A 11 -10.40 5.84 -18.69
CA LEU A 11 -9.06 5.23 -18.69
C LEU A 11 -8.00 6.16 -18.09
N GLU A 12 -8.06 7.45 -18.40
CA GLU A 12 -7.13 8.44 -17.86
C GLU A 12 -7.23 8.56 -16.33
N GLU A 13 -8.44 8.60 -15.78
CA GLU A 13 -8.66 8.63 -14.33
C GLU A 13 -8.19 7.35 -13.64
N LEU A 14 -8.35 6.20 -14.30
CA LEU A 14 -7.87 4.90 -13.84
C LEU A 14 -6.34 4.88 -13.74
N HIS A 15 -5.66 5.37 -14.77
CA HIS A 15 -4.20 5.51 -14.79
C HIS A 15 -3.71 6.53 -13.76
N LYS A 16 -4.41 7.65 -13.60
CA LYS A 16 -4.11 8.67 -12.59
C LYS A 16 -4.21 8.08 -11.18
N GLN A 17 -5.31 7.40 -10.84
CA GLN A 17 -5.48 6.73 -9.54
C GLN A 17 -4.39 5.67 -9.31
N LYS A 18 -4.07 4.85 -10.31
CA LYS A 18 -3.01 3.84 -10.20
C LYS A 18 -1.65 4.47 -9.91
N ASN A 19 -1.29 5.56 -10.60
CA ASN A 19 -0.02 6.25 -10.40
C ASN A 19 0.05 6.94 -9.03
N THR A 20 -1.04 7.59 -8.61
CA THR A 20 -1.13 8.17 -7.25
C THR A 20 -0.97 7.08 -6.19
N LEU A 21 -1.71 5.98 -6.31
CA LEU A 21 -1.64 4.88 -5.35
C LEU A 21 -0.24 4.25 -5.32
N LYS A 22 0.41 4.08 -6.47
CA LYS A 22 1.79 3.59 -6.58
C LYS A 22 2.77 4.53 -5.88
N SER A 23 2.67 5.83 -6.12
CA SER A 23 3.54 6.83 -5.49
C SER A 23 3.38 6.85 -3.97
N VAL A 24 2.14 6.82 -3.48
CA VAL A 24 1.83 6.74 -2.05
C VAL A 24 2.38 5.45 -1.45
N LEU A 25 2.20 4.30 -2.12
CA LEU A 25 2.75 3.03 -1.67
C LEU A 25 4.27 3.07 -1.53
N ILE A 26 4.98 3.66 -2.50
CA ILE A 26 6.45 3.78 -2.45
C ILE A 26 6.87 4.67 -1.27
N ALA A 27 6.26 5.85 -1.13
CA ALA A 27 6.57 6.76 -0.03
C ALA A 27 6.30 6.12 1.33
N PHE A 28 5.15 5.46 1.47
CA PHE A 28 4.78 4.74 2.69
C PHE A 28 5.76 3.61 3.01
N SER A 29 6.16 2.80 2.02
CA SER A 29 7.14 1.73 2.20
C SER A 29 8.48 2.24 2.72
N ILE A 30 8.97 3.38 2.22
CA ILE A 30 10.25 3.97 2.67
C ILE A 30 10.15 4.40 4.13
N ILE A 31 9.10 5.15 4.49
CA ILE A 31 8.86 5.63 5.86
C ILE A 31 8.72 4.44 6.82
N MET A 32 7.98 3.42 6.39
CA MET A 32 7.74 2.21 7.17
C MET A 32 9.00 1.39 7.38
N PHE A 33 9.87 1.29 6.38
CA PHE A 33 11.17 0.64 6.52
C PHE A 33 12.04 1.36 7.56
N LEU A 34 12.12 2.69 7.51
CA LEU A 34 12.85 3.48 8.50
C LEU A 34 12.27 3.29 9.91
N ALA A 35 10.94 3.28 10.05
CA ALA A 35 10.28 3.03 11.33
C ALA A 35 10.59 1.63 11.88
N CYS A 36 10.56 0.59 11.04
CA CYS A 36 10.93 -0.78 11.42
C CYS A 36 12.39 -0.87 11.88
N VAL A 37 13.32 -0.24 11.17
CA VAL A 37 14.74 -0.18 11.57
C VAL A 37 14.89 0.52 12.93
N GLY A 38 14.18 1.62 13.14
CA GLY A 38 14.15 2.32 14.43
C GLY A 38 13.59 1.47 15.57
N LEU A 39 12.49 0.76 15.34
CA LEU A 39 11.89 -0.16 16.32
C LEU A 39 12.81 -1.34 16.64
N LEU A 40 13.51 -1.90 15.65
CA LEU A 40 14.49 -2.96 15.86
C LEU A 40 15.65 -2.47 16.72
N PHE A 41 16.24 -1.32 16.37
CA PHE A 41 17.34 -0.73 17.13
C PHE A 41 16.92 -0.43 18.59
N MET A 42 15.74 0.16 18.77
CA MET A 42 15.23 0.50 20.10
C MET A 42 14.84 -0.74 20.90
N GLY A 43 14.22 -1.74 20.27
CA GLY A 43 13.87 -3.02 20.90
C GLY A 43 15.09 -3.79 21.38
N MET A 44 16.17 -3.81 20.59
CA MET A 44 17.45 -4.41 21.00
C MET A 44 18.10 -3.64 22.16
N LYS A 45 18.14 -2.30 22.09
CA LYS A 45 18.77 -1.46 23.12
C LYS A 45 18.02 -1.51 24.46
N SER A 46 16.70 -1.54 24.42
CA SER A 46 15.83 -1.57 25.61
C SER A 46 15.51 -2.99 26.11
N LYS A 47 15.94 -4.03 25.39
CA LYS A 47 15.49 -5.44 25.55
C LYS A 47 13.97 -5.59 25.51
N ASN A 48 13.25 -4.60 24.97
CA ASN A 48 11.80 -4.63 24.85
C ASN A 48 11.39 -5.27 23.51
N PHE A 49 11.34 -6.60 23.51
CA PHE A 49 10.97 -7.39 22.34
C PHE A 49 9.52 -7.22 21.90
N ALA A 50 8.65 -6.62 22.73
CA ALA A 50 7.27 -6.33 22.35
C ALA A 50 7.19 -5.33 21.18
N LEU A 51 8.15 -4.41 21.09
CA LEU A 51 8.23 -3.45 19.96
C LEU A 51 8.52 -4.14 18.62
N ILE A 52 9.25 -5.26 18.65
CA ILE A 52 9.59 -6.05 17.47
C ILE A 52 8.37 -6.88 17.00
N ALA A 53 7.55 -7.34 17.94
CA ALA A 53 6.34 -8.12 17.65
C ALA A 53 5.25 -7.33 16.89
N ILE A 54 5.36 -6.00 16.81
CA ILE A 54 4.41 -5.13 16.08
C ILE A 54 4.68 -5.13 14.56
N ILE A 55 5.92 -5.42 14.15
CA ILE A 55 6.36 -5.36 12.74
C ILE A 55 5.50 -6.21 11.78
N PRO A 56 5.07 -7.45 12.11
CA PRO A 56 4.18 -8.22 11.24
C PRO A 56 2.80 -7.57 11.05
N GLY A 57 2.25 -6.95 12.11
CA GLY A 57 0.95 -6.29 12.06
C GLY A 57 0.95 -5.06 11.14
N CYS A 58 2.08 -4.37 11.10
CA CYS A 58 2.34 -3.28 10.16
C CYS A 58 2.20 -3.74 8.68
N ILE A 59 2.61 -4.95 8.31
CA ILE A 59 2.46 -5.44 6.93
C ILE A 59 0.98 -5.60 6.54
N LEU A 60 0.13 -6.03 7.48
CA LEU A 60 -1.30 -6.23 7.24
C LEU A 60 -2.04 -4.93 6.90
N THR A 61 -1.58 -3.77 7.40
CA THR A 61 -2.21 -2.49 7.10
C THR A 61 -2.06 -2.08 5.63
N MET A 62 -1.10 -2.66 4.89
CA MET A 62 -0.94 -2.39 3.45
C MET A 62 -1.86 -3.24 2.56
N LEU A 63 -2.46 -4.31 3.09
CA LEU A 63 -3.27 -5.25 2.32
C LEU A 63 -4.42 -4.59 1.51
N PRO A 64 -5.21 -3.65 2.07
CA PRO A 64 -6.29 -3.00 1.32
C PRO A 64 -5.77 -2.19 0.13
N ASN A 65 -4.59 -1.58 0.25
CA ASN A 65 -3.96 -0.81 -0.82
C ASN A 65 -3.50 -1.74 -1.96
N TYR A 66 -2.95 -2.91 -1.64
CA TYR A 66 -2.59 -3.91 -2.64
C TYR A 66 -3.83 -4.46 -3.37
N ILE A 67 -4.92 -4.74 -2.66
CA ILE A 67 -6.18 -5.18 -3.26
C ILE A 67 -6.69 -4.10 -4.24
N ARG A 68 -6.72 -2.84 -3.81
CA ARG A 68 -7.15 -1.72 -4.67
C ARG A 68 -6.25 -1.55 -5.89
N PHE A 69 -4.94 -1.69 -5.73
CA PHE A 69 -3.98 -1.64 -6.84
C PHE A 69 -4.22 -2.76 -7.86
N GLY A 70 -4.48 -3.98 -7.38
CA GLY A 70 -4.84 -5.14 -8.21
C GLY A 70 -6.12 -4.90 -8.99
N GLN A 71 -7.17 -4.40 -8.34
CA GLN A 71 -8.45 -4.06 -8.98
C GLN A 71 -8.28 -3.03 -10.10
N LEU A 72 -7.54 -1.94 -9.85
CA LEU A 72 -7.21 -0.92 -10.86
C LEU A 72 -6.45 -1.54 -12.05
N ASN A 73 -5.49 -2.41 -11.78
CA ASN A 73 -4.68 -3.02 -12.83
C ASN A 73 -5.49 -4.01 -13.69
N THR A 74 -6.37 -4.81 -13.08
CA THR A 74 -7.27 -5.73 -13.77
C THR A 74 -8.24 -4.97 -14.67
N GLU A 75 -8.84 -3.89 -14.17
CA GLU A 75 -9.75 -3.04 -14.94
C GLU A 75 -9.03 -2.40 -16.14
N ILE A 76 -7.85 -1.80 -15.95
CA ILE A 76 -7.03 -1.22 -17.04
C ILE A 76 -6.70 -2.28 -18.09
N LYS A 77 -6.28 -3.48 -17.68
CA LYS A 77 -5.96 -4.58 -18.61
C LYS A 77 -7.18 -5.03 -19.40
N SER A 78 -8.34 -5.16 -18.75
CA SER A 78 -9.58 -5.60 -19.42
C SER A 78 -10.01 -4.66 -20.55
N ARG A 79 -9.73 -3.35 -20.40
CA ARG A 79 -10.08 -2.32 -21.39
C ARG A 79 -9.07 -2.18 -22.53
N ASN A 80 -7.80 -2.47 -22.28
CA ASN A 80 -6.76 -2.50 -23.33
C ASN A 80 -6.76 -3.81 -24.14
N SER A 81 -7.42 -4.85 -23.64
CA SER A 81 -7.54 -6.16 -24.32
C SER A 81 -8.82 -6.29 -25.15
N LYS A 82 -9.66 -5.26 -25.21
CA LYS A 82 -10.77 -5.11 -26.15
C LYS A 82 -10.31 -4.29 -27.35
#